data_AF-A0A0S6WVQ4-F1
#
_entry.id   AF-A0A0S6WVQ4-F1
#
_cell.length_a   1.000
_cell.length_b   1.000
_cell.length_c   1.000
_cell.angle_alpha   90.00
_cell.angle_beta   90.00
_cell.angle_gamma   90.00
#
_symmetry.space_group_name_H-M   'P 1'
#
loop_
_entity.id
_entity.type
_entity.pdbx_description
1 polymer ?
#
loop_
_entity_poly.entity_id
_entity_poly.type
_entity_poly.pdbx_seq_one_letter_code
_entity_poly.pdbx_strand_id
1 'polypeptide(L)'
;MPTPIATIDETHAPDLGSWVEGADTHPDFPIQNLPLGVFSVDGQVPRGGIAIGAMILDLAALAHSGLLEGEALAAAKAASGPTLNPLLALGTGPRRALRRAVSALLAKAPRNSLT
;
A
#
# COMPACT_ATOMS: atom_id res chain seq x y z
N MET A 1 24.78 18.18 -9.79
CA MET A 1 23.45 17.99 -10.42
C MET A 1 22.78 16.84 -9.69
N PRO A 2 21.69 17.05 -8.94
CA PRO A 2 20.96 15.91 -8.38
C PRO A 2 20.45 15.07 -9.55
N THR A 3 20.76 13.79 -9.52
CA THR A 3 20.34 12.80 -10.53
C THR A 3 18.82 12.81 -10.61
N PRO A 4 18.20 12.92 -11.79
CA PRO A 4 16.76 12.77 -11.90
C PRO A 4 16.41 11.34 -11.44
N ILE A 5 15.67 11.23 -10.34
CA ILE A 5 15.14 9.95 -9.88
C ILE A 5 14.18 9.49 -10.96
N ALA A 6 14.56 8.44 -11.69
CA ALA A 6 13.72 7.85 -12.72
C ALA A 6 12.38 7.46 -12.08
N THR A 7 11.30 8.15 -12.47
CA THR A 7 9.95 7.84 -12.04
C THR A 7 9.59 6.46 -12.61
N ILE A 8 9.56 5.44 -11.74
CA ILE A 8 9.28 4.04 -12.13
C ILE A 8 7.82 3.91 -12.59
N ASP A 9 6.89 4.51 -11.84
CA ASP A 9 5.47 4.67 -12.15
C ASP A 9 4.85 5.75 -11.24
N GLU A 10 3.54 6.00 -11.36
CA GLU A 10 2.80 7.02 -10.60
C GLU A 10 2.87 6.84 -9.07
N THR A 11 3.08 5.61 -8.59
CA THR A 11 3.16 5.31 -7.15
C THR A 11 4.50 5.73 -6.54
N HIS A 12 5.49 6.08 -7.37
CA HIS A 12 6.81 6.54 -6.96
C HIS A 12 7.00 8.04 -7.18
N ALA A 13 5.92 8.79 -7.48
CA ALA A 13 6.01 10.22 -7.65
C ALA A 13 6.53 10.88 -6.36
N PRO A 14 7.60 11.71 -6.43
CA PRO A 14 8.25 12.25 -5.24
C PRO A 14 7.39 13.28 -4.50
N ASP A 15 6.40 13.85 -5.17
CA ASP A 15 5.41 14.80 -4.64
C ASP A 15 4.12 14.11 -4.16
N LEU A 16 4.00 12.79 -4.31
CA LEU A 16 2.88 12.02 -3.76
C LEU A 16 2.97 12.02 -2.24
N GLY A 17 1.99 12.62 -1.58
CA GLY A 17 1.83 12.60 -0.13
C GLY A 17 0.70 11.68 0.31
N SER A 18 0.71 11.27 1.58
CA SER A 18 -0.28 10.42 2.23
C SER A 18 -1.10 11.18 3.27
N TRP A 19 -2.40 10.89 3.38
CA TRP A 19 -3.20 11.42 4.50
C TRP A 19 -2.88 10.73 5.84
N VAL A 20 -2.11 9.64 5.83
CA VAL A 20 -1.61 9.01 7.06
C VAL A 20 -0.56 9.92 7.71
N GLU A 21 -0.82 10.28 8.97
CA GLU A 21 0.05 11.16 9.74
C GLU A 21 1.47 10.58 9.85
N GLY A 22 2.47 11.43 9.61
CA GLY A 22 3.89 11.06 9.68
C GLY A 22 4.42 10.23 8.51
N ALA A 23 3.57 9.73 7.60
CA ALA A 23 4.02 8.92 6.46
C ALA A 23 4.89 9.72 5.48
N ASP A 24 4.56 10.98 5.21
CA ASP A 24 5.31 11.84 4.28
C ASP A 24 6.77 12.08 4.70
N THR A 25 7.04 12.06 5.99
CA THR A 25 8.37 12.32 6.57
C THR A 25 9.06 11.05 7.06
N HIS A 26 8.43 9.88 6.93
CA HIS A 26 8.99 8.64 7.44
C HIS A 26 10.12 8.14 6.51
N PRO A 27 11.34 7.87 7.03
CA PRO A 27 12.47 7.48 6.20
C PRO A 27 12.26 6.14 5.49
N ASP A 28 11.70 5.15 6.22
CA ASP A 28 11.56 3.79 5.69
C ASP A 28 10.20 3.50 5.05
N PHE A 29 9.10 4.09 5.54
CA PHE A 29 7.74 3.75 5.14
C PHE A 29 6.95 4.93 4.57
N PRO A 30 7.50 5.69 3.60
CA PRO A 30 6.70 6.68 2.89
C PRO A 30 5.72 6.00 1.92
N ILE A 31 4.77 6.76 1.38
CA ILE A 31 3.75 6.23 0.44
C ILE A 31 4.35 5.64 -0.85
N GLN A 32 5.60 5.97 -1.17
CA GLN A 32 6.34 5.39 -2.28
C GLN A 32 6.90 4.00 -1.98
N ASN A 33 7.03 3.57 -0.72
CA ASN A 33 7.58 2.24 -0.41
C ASN A 33 6.49 1.17 -0.39
N LEU A 34 5.49 1.33 0.48
CA LEU A 34 4.38 0.37 0.71
C LEU A 34 4.85 -1.10 0.78
N PRO A 35 5.78 -1.46 1.68
CA PRO A 35 6.27 -2.82 1.79
C PRO A 35 5.20 -3.73 2.38
N LEU A 36 5.10 -4.95 1.84
CA LEU A 36 4.22 -6.00 2.31
C LEU A 36 4.91 -6.81 3.41
N GLY A 37 4.18 -7.10 4.48
CA GLY A 37 4.64 -7.94 5.58
C GLY A 37 3.51 -8.77 6.19
N VAL A 38 3.84 -9.65 7.13
CA VAL A 38 2.86 -10.35 7.97
C VAL A 38 2.99 -9.80 9.38
N PHE A 39 1.86 -9.46 10.00
CA PHE A 39 1.80 -8.96 11.36
C PHE A 39 0.72 -9.68 12.17
N SER A 40 0.79 -9.54 13.49
CA SER A 40 -0.27 -9.92 14.42
C SER A 40 -0.40 -8.86 15.51
N VAL A 41 -1.58 -8.77 16.11
CA VAL A 41 -1.88 -7.87 17.23
C VAL A 41 -2.43 -8.74 18.35
N ASP A 42 -1.91 -8.63 19.57
CA ASP A 42 -2.42 -9.31 20.77
C ASP A 42 -2.74 -10.81 20.58
N GLY A 43 -1.85 -11.54 19.90
CA GLY A 43 -2.00 -12.98 19.65
C GLY A 43 -3.10 -13.36 18.66
N GLN A 44 -3.72 -12.40 17.97
CA GLN A 44 -4.64 -12.66 16.86
C GLN A 44 -3.94 -13.39 15.71
N VAL A 45 -4.74 -14.02 14.85
CA VAL A 45 -4.24 -14.74 13.67
C VAL A 45 -3.35 -13.82 12.83
N PRO A 46 -2.11 -14.24 12.51
CA PRO A 46 -1.22 -13.47 11.65
C PRO A 46 -1.84 -13.25 10.28
N ARG A 47 -1.66 -12.06 9.72
CA ARG A 47 -2.21 -11.68 8.42
C ARG A 47 -1.34 -10.65 7.72
N GLY A 48 -1.52 -10.53 6.41
CA GLY A 48 -0.77 -9.57 5.62
C GLY A 48 -1.13 -8.13 5.95
N GLY A 49 -0.13 -7.27 5.93
CA GLY A 49 -0.25 -5.83 6.08
C GLY A 49 0.71 -5.06 5.19
N ILE A 50 0.46 -3.78 5.02
CA ILE A 50 1.35 -2.83 4.34
C ILE A 50 1.79 -1.77 5.34
N ALA A 51 3.10 -1.58 5.52
CA ALA A 51 3.60 -0.52 6.40
C ALA A 51 3.45 0.85 5.73
N ILE A 52 2.98 1.84 6.50
CA ILE A 52 2.91 3.24 6.10
C ILE A 52 3.08 4.16 7.31
N GLY A 53 4.12 5.00 7.30
CA GLY A 53 4.51 5.78 8.47
C GLY A 53 4.75 4.87 9.68
N ALA A 54 4.15 5.23 10.82
CA ALA A 54 4.17 4.42 12.04
C ALA A 54 2.99 3.42 12.12
N MET A 55 2.26 3.20 11.02
CA MET A 55 1.05 2.39 10.98
C MET A 55 1.19 1.19 10.03
N ILE A 56 0.30 0.22 10.18
CA ILE A 56 0.16 -0.91 9.28
C ILE A 56 -1.27 -0.93 8.75
N LEU A 57 -1.42 -0.93 7.43
CA LEU A 57 -2.70 -1.18 6.76
C LEU A 57 -2.97 -2.68 6.72
N ASP A 58 -4.06 -3.11 7.35
CA ASP A 58 -4.50 -4.51 7.41
C ASP A 58 -5.14 -4.96 6.09
N LEU A 59 -4.51 -5.91 5.39
CA LEU A 59 -5.00 -6.37 4.08
C LEU A 59 -6.25 -7.23 4.18
N ALA A 60 -6.45 -7.92 5.30
CA ALA A 60 -7.67 -8.66 5.54
C ALA A 60 -8.82 -7.67 5.73
N ALA A 61 -8.66 -6.63 6.55
CA ALA A 61 -9.68 -5.59 6.70
C ALA A 61 -9.96 -4.87 5.38
N LEU A 62 -8.91 -4.51 4.63
CA LEU A 62 -9.05 -3.86 3.33
C LEU A 62 -9.82 -4.71 2.32
N ALA A 63 -9.57 -6.02 2.27
CA ALA A 63 -10.29 -6.93 1.38
C ALA A 63 -11.80 -7.02 1.66
N HIS A 64 -12.22 -6.75 2.90
CA HIS A 64 -13.64 -6.74 3.31
C HIS A 64 -14.30 -5.36 3.25
N SER A 65 -13.51 -4.31 3.02
CA SER A 65 -13.99 -2.91 3.07
C SER A 65 -14.90 -2.50 1.90
N GLY A 66 -14.87 -3.25 0.79
CA GLY A 66 -15.53 -2.86 -0.46
C GLY A 66 -14.80 -1.76 -1.25
N LEU A 67 -13.61 -1.33 -0.81
CA LEU A 67 -12.80 -0.30 -1.50
C LEU A 67 -11.93 -0.86 -2.63
N LEU A 68 -11.83 -2.18 -2.75
CA LEU A 68 -11.04 -2.85 -3.77
C LEU A 68 -11.93 -3.68 -4.70
N GLU A 69 -11.56 -3.69 -5.97
CA GLU A 69 -12.22 -4.47 -7.02
C GLU A 69 -11.19 -5.23 -7.88
N GLY A 70 -11.68 -6.16 -8.71
CA GLY A 70 -10.88 -6.87 -9.71
C GLY A 70 -9.61 -7.52 -9.16
N GLU A 71 -8.49 -7.33 -9.87
CA GLU A 71 -7.19 -7.90 -9.51
C GLU A 71 -6.65 -7.39 -8.15
N ALA A 72 -6.96 -6.14 -7.79
CA ALA A 72 -6.52 -5.57 -6.51
C ALA A 72 -7.22 -6.30 -5.34
N LEU A 73 -8.52 -6.57 -5.48
CA LEU A 73 -9.28 -7.35 -4.50
C LEU A 73 -8.75 -8.79 -4.40
N ALA A 74 -8.47 -9.42 -5.55
CA ALA A 74 -7.92 -10.78 -5.57
C ALA A 74 -6.56 -10.85 -4.85
N ALA A 75 -5.69 -9.87 -5.09
CA ALA A 75 -4.40 -9.77 -4.42
C ALA A 75 -4.54 -9.51 -2.91
N ALA A 76 -5.41 -8.60 -2.48
CA ALA A 76 -5.64 -8.35 -1.06
C ALA A 76 -6.16 -9.61 -0.33
N LYS A 77 -7.10 -10.35 -0.95
CA LYS A 77 -7.59 -11.64 -0.43
C LYS A 77 -6.47 -12.67 -0.32
N ALA A 78 -5.64 -12.80 -1.36
CA ALA A 78 -4.49 -13.72 -1.35
C ALA A 78 -3.42 -13.35 -0.30
N ALA A 79 -3.36 -12.08 0.09
CA ALA A 79 -2.46 -11.58 1.13
C ALA A 79 -3.11 -11.52 2.54
N SER A 80 -4.38 -11.93 2.69
CA SER A 80 -5.10 -11.83 3.98
C SER A 80 -4.75 -12.95 4.96
N GLY A 81 -4.00 -13.97 4.53
CA GLY A 81 -3.60 -15.12 5.34
C GLY A 81 -2.28 -14.91 6.09
N PRO A 82 -1.82 -15.93 6.84
CA PRO A 82 -0.61 -15.88 7.66
C PRO A 82 0.69 -15.85 6.86
N THR A 83 0.63 -15.98 5.53
CA THR A 83 1.78 -15.94 4.64
C THR A 83 1.46 -15.15 3.38
N LEU A 84 2.49 -14.59 2.75
CA LEU A 84 2.38 -13.88 1.48
C LEU A 84 2.53 -14.80 0.26
N ASN A 85 2.77 -16.10 0.46
CA ASN A 85 2.96 -17.08 -0.62
C ASN A 85 1.80 -17.09 -1.63
N PRO A 86 0.51 -17.05 -1.22
CA PRO A 86 -0.58 -17.03 -2.19
C PRO A 86 -0.57 -15.76 -3.04
N LEU A 87 -0.23 -14.59 -2.47
CA LEU A 87 -0.06 -13.35 -3.24
C LEU A 87 1.07 -13.48 -4.26
N LEU A 88 2.22 -14.06 -3.88
CA LEU A 88 3.35 -14.23 -4.78
C LEU A 88 3.03 -15.21 -5.93
N ALA A 89 2.19 -16.21 -5.68
CA ALA A 89 1.73 -17.17 -6.68
C ALA A 89 0.85 -16.55 -7.78
N LEU A 90 0.19 -15.41 -7.51
CA LEU A 90 -0.64 -14.71 -8.50
C LEU A 90 0.17 -14.01 -9.61
N GLY A 91 1.49 -13.93 -9.49
CA GLY A 91 2.33 -13.23 -10.46
C GLY A 91 2.25 -11.70 -10.33
N THR A 92 2.69 -10.99 -11.36
CA THR A 92 3.00 -9.55 -11.28
C THR A 92 1.78 -8.65 -11.43
N GLY A 93 0.77 -9.02 -12.23
CA GLY A 93 -0.42 -8.20 -12.50
C GLY A 93 -1.17 -7.83 -11.22
N PRO A 94 -1.70 -8.82 -10.46
CA PRO A 94 -2.43 -8.56 -9.23
C PRO A 94 -1.64 -7.80 -8.17
N ARG A 95 -0.33 -8.04 -8.05
CA ARG A 95 0.55 -7.28 -7.14
C ARG A 95 0.65 -5.80 -7.52
N ARG A 96 0.78 -5.50 -8.82
CA ARG A 96 0.77 -4.12 -9.31
C ARG A 96 -0.59 -3.46 -9.11
N ALA A 97 -1.68 -4.19 -9.37
CA ALA A 97 -3.04 -3.70 -9.13
C ALA A 97 -3.26 -3.34 -7.66
N LEU A 98 -2.83 -4.21 -6.73
CA LEU A 98 -2.88 -3.94 -5.29
C LEU A 98 -2.08 -2.68 -4.93
N ARG A 99 -0.83 -2.58 -5.39
CA ARG A 99 0.04 -1.43 -5.10
C ARG A 99 -0.61 -0.11 -5.55
N ARG A 100 -1.14 -0.07 -6.77
CA ARG A 100 -1.82 1.11 -7.33
C ARG A 100 -3.04 1.49 -6.51
N ALA A 101 -3.91 0.52 -6.21
CA ALA A 101 -5.11 0.77 -5.45
C ALA A 101 -4.80 1.27 -4.03
N VAL A 102 -3.85 0.64 -3.34
CA VAL A 102 -3.43 1.07 -2.00
C VAL A 102 -2.79 2.45 -2.02
N SER A 103 -1.91 2.72 -3.00
CA SER A 103 -1.30 4.03 -3.16
C SER A 103 -2.36 5.12 -3.39
N ALA A 104 -3.35 4.88 -4.25
CA ALA A 104 -4.45 5.81 -4.47
C ALA A 104 -5.33 6.02 -3.23
N LEU A 105 -5.62 4.94 -2.48
CA LEU A 105 -6.42 5.03 -1.25
C LEU A 105 -5.70 5.80 -0.15
N LEU A 106 -4.37 5.75 -0.08
CA LEU A 106 -3.56 6.41 0.93
C LEU A 106 -3.13 7.82 0.53
N ALA A 107 -3.23 8.17 -0.76
CA ALA A 107 -2.81 9.47 -1.27
C ALA A 107 -3.66 10.61 -0.69
N LYS A 108 -3.01 11.74 -0.39
CA LYS A 108 -3.72 13.00 -0.13
C LYS A 108 -4.58 13.33 -1.35
N ALA A 109 -5.80 13.79 -1.11
CA ALA A 109 -6.61 14.37 -2.17
C ALA A 109 -5.82 15.50 -2.86
N PRO A 110 -5.95 15.67 -4.19
CA PRO A 110 -5.32 16.79 -4.87
C PRO A 110 -5.76 18.08 -4.18
N ARG A 111 -4.79 18.95 -3.86
CA ARG A 111 -5.10 20.31 -3.42
C ARG A 111 -5.78 21.01 -4.61
N ASN A 112 -7.11 21.05 -4.60
CA ASN A 112 -7.82 22.01 -5.44
C ASN A 112 -7.43 23.40 -4.93
N SER A 113 -6.51 24.06 -5.62
CA SER A 113 -6.26 25.49 -5.46
C SER A 113 -7.50 26.24 -5.93
N LEU A 114 -8.43 26.50 -5.01
CA LEU A 114 -9.45 27.53 -5.16
C LEU A 114 -8.92 28.80 -4.48
N THR A 115 -8.03 29.52 -5.16
CA THR A 115 -7.78 30.95 -4.95
C THR A 115 -7.23 31.57 -6.22
#